data_AF-A0A5Q4DKI8-F1
#
_entry.id   AF-A0A5Q4DKI8-F1
#
_cell.length_a   1.000
_cell.length_b   1.000
_cell.length_c   1.000
_cell.angle_alpha   90.00
_cell.angle_beta   90.00
_cell.angle_gamma   90.00
#
_symmetry.space_group_name_H-M   'P 1'
#
loop_
_entity.id
_entity.type
_entity.pdbx_description
1 polymer ?
#
loop_
_entity_poly.entity_id
_entity_poly.type
_entity_poly.pdbx_seq_one_letter_code
_entity_poly.pdbx_strand_id
1 'polypeptide(L)'
;MGNLQNENFSRVLQRSAVAPDPAALPAALAFLESAMSELDTALEVAEPNAYLNMVVALLRAHLAGRIVTATMLIAASDVPYATARRKLQKLIDTGLIEQRARTRSGKSFSLHPTERLMANWQQFSDRIIRLSADASSSTTIDEREYYYGASYLPASQSIAPPRVLPIPLQIGGGLRVLVHGDPTFMVMENLKRQFEQIIGTNISQRAFSIDRLRTEALRNAERRFSKYDIIAVDLPWIGEFAEKGVLMPLDTCLEIDRLDPPDFHTAGWTATHWGGRPYGVPSQTTPELLFYRKDLFAEAGLAAPDTTDKLIEAARHFHNPQHGRYGIAWNAARGTALGHQFLMTCADFGQPIVNLDPIAGGFAADTAKRRDIVPTIDTPLALEACDYLLQLMAYSPPDILSMSWYERVRPYASGKIAMAYGYTLLAPYFERDPASPANGNTGYLPHPAGPNGQPLAPVGGYAMGIPANLAPERRAAAAEALIAFTSPEAQKLYVLNGSRTAPRYSVGADPEVRRISPIFEAVDAMSLRDELQYWPRPPIPQIAEIFEICGQEIHDMLRGVQTPRDALARAQSRAERALK
;
A
#
# COMPACT_ATOMS: atom_id res chain seq x y z
N MET A 1 -7.02 -67.26 -12.94
CA MET A 1 -6.17 -66.31 -13.67
C MET A 1 -6.97 -65.05 -13.88
N GLY A 2 -6.65 -63.97 -13.15
CA GLY A 2 -7.34 -62.69 -13.29
C GLY A 2 -7.12 -61.80 -12.07
N ASN A 3 -6.82 -60.53 -12.35
CA ASN A 3 -6.69 -59.37 -11.45
C ASN A 3 -5.29 -59.05 -10.90
N LEU A 4 -4.46 -58.53 -11.81
CA LEU A 4 -3.35 -57.61 -11.51
C LEU A 4 -3.37 -56.46 -12.54
N GLN A 5 -4.48 -55.73 -12.63
CA GLN A 5 -4.58 -54.47 -13.40
C GLN A 5 -5.70 -53.62 -12.78
N ASN A 6 -5.47 -53.00 -11.61
CA ASN A 6 -6.31 -51.88 -11.16
C ASN A 6 -5.77 -51.03 -9.98
N GLU A 7 -4.46 -51.01 -9.71
CA GLU A 7 -3.93 -50.19 -8.60
C GLU A 7 -2.99 -49.04 -9.03
N ASN A 8 -2.62 -48.93 -10.31
CA ASN A 8 -1.70 -47.88 -10.77
C ASN A 8 -2.36 -46.61 -11.32
N PHE A 9 -3.69 -46.52 -11.39
CA PHE A 9 -4.38 -45.34 -11.94
C PHE A 9 -4.92 -44.36 -10.88
N SER A 10 -5.03 -44.77 -9.62
CA SER A 10 -5.67 -43.94 -8.56
C SER A 10 -4.68 -43.11 -7.72
N ARG A 11 -3.36 -43.25 -7.91
CA ARG A 11 -2.34 -42.48 -7.16
C ARG A 11 -1.90 -41.17 -7.82
N VAL A 12 -2.42 -40.82 -9.01
CA VAL A 12 -2.05 -39.61 -9.75
C VAL A 12 -2.91 -38.38 -9.39
N LEU A 13 -4.00 -38.54 -8.62
CA LEU A 13 -5.02 -37.48 -8.46
C LEU A 13 -5.16 -36.86 -7.06
N GLN A 14 -4.25 -37.12 -6.13
CA GLN A 14 -4.25 -36.42 -4.83
C GLN A 14 -2.84 -36.04 -4.41
N ARG A 15 -2.34 -34.91 -4.93
CA ARG A 15 -1.22 -34.18 -4.34
C ARG A 15 -1.62 -32.73 -4.13
N SER A 16 -1.41 -32.29 -2.89
CA SER A 16 -1.70 -30.99 -2.28
C SER A 16 -1.52 -29.81 -3.23
N ALA A 17 -2.53 -28.93 -3.29
CA ALA A 17 -2.47 -27.67 -4.04
C ALA A 17 -1.51 -26.70 -3.33
N VAL A 18 -0.30 -26.54 -3.88
CA VAL A 18 0.60 -25.41 -3.57
C VAL A 18 0.04 -24.16 -4.23
N ALA A 19 0.10 -23.03 -3.51
CA ALA A 19 -0.40 -21.74 -3.96
C ALA A 19 0.29 -21.24 -5.25
N PRO A 20 -0.44 -20.56 -6.17
CA PRO A 20 0.11 -19.97 -7.41
C PRO A 20 1.32 -19.05 -7.18
N ASP A 21 2.25 -19.00 -8.14
CA ASP A 21 3.45 -18.14 -8.10
C ASP A 21 3.26 -16.83 -8.93
N PRO A 22 3.67 -15.66 -8.42
CA PRO A 22 3.60 -14.36 -9.12
C PRO A 22 4.28 -14.25 -10.45
N ALA A 23 5.51 -14.74 -10.47
CA ALA A 23 6.32 -14.70 -11.65
C ALA A 23 5.83 -15.75 -12.62
N ALA A 24 4.84 -16.59 -12.25
CA ALA A 24 4.46 -17.74 -13.03
C ALA A 24 3.99 -17.37 -14.41
N LEU A 25 3.08 -16.41 -14.54
CA LEU A 25 2.57 -16.07 -15.86
C LEU A 25 3.65 -15.41 -16.74
N PRO A 26 4.35 -14.33 -16.30
CA PRO A 26 5.44 -13.77 -17.09
C PRO A 26 6.59 -14.76 -17.39
N ALA A 27 7.01 -15.55 -16.40
CA ALA A 27 8.11 -16.52 -16.55
C ALA A 27 7.68 -17.71 -17.41
N ALA A 28 6.46 -18.22 -17.27
CA ALA A 28 5.94 -19.26 -18.14
C ALA A 28 5.78 -18.75 -19.58
N LEU A 29 5.35 -17.50 -19.79
CA LEU A 29 5.30 -16.90 -21.13
C LEU A 29 6.70 -16.81 -21.75
N ALA A 30 7.70 -16.36 -20.98
CA ALA A 30 9.09 -16.32 -21.47
C ALA A 30 9.65 -17.72 -21.75
N PHE A 31 9.44 -18.67 -20.83
CA PHE A 31 9.84 -20.06 -20.99
C PHE A 31 9.19 -20.70 -22.21
N LEU A 32 7.88 -20.48 -22.42
CA LEU A 32 7.16 -21.01 -23.57
C LEU A 32 7.68 -20.45 -24.88
N GLU A 33 7.96 -19.14 -24.97
CA GLU A 33 8.57 -18.55 -26.16
C GLU A 33 9.93 -19.19 -26.46
N SER A 34 10.80 -19.33 -25.46
CA SER A 34 12.10 -19.98 -25.63
C SER A 34 11.94 -21.45 -26.02
N ALA A 35 11.09 -22.21 -25.34
CA ALA A 35 10.85 -23.62 -25.62
C ALA A 35 10.25 -23.84 -27.02
N MET A 36 9.34 -22.96 -27.45
CA MET A 36 8.77 -23.00 -28.80
C MET A 36 9.83 -22.71 -29.86
N SER A 37 10.67 -21.70 -29.66
CA SER A 37 11.77 -21.38 -30.57
C SER A 37 12.75 -22.55 -30.73
N GLU A 38 13.05 -23.25 -29.65
CA GLU A 38 13.91 -24.45 -29.67
C GLU A 38 13.21 -25.62 -30.38
N LEU A 39 11.92 -25.85 -30.12
CA LEU A 39 11.14 -26.90 -30.78
C LEU A 39 11.00 -26.68 -32.28
N ASP A 40 10.76 -25.44 -32.71
CA ASP A 40 10.67 -25.07 -34.12
C ASP A 40 12.02 -25.28 -34.84
N THR A 41 13.13 -25.03 -34.13
CA THR A 41 14.48 -25.32 -34.65
C THR A 41 14.77 -26.82 -34.73
N ALA A 42 14.29 -27.60 -33.77
CA ALA A 42 14.51 -29.04 -33.70
C ALA A 42 13.63 -29.85 -34.68
N LEU A 43 12.51 -29.29 -35.13
CA LEU A 43 11.53 -29.94 -35.99
C LEU A 43 11.34 -29.15 -37.30
N GLU A 44 12.15 -29.47 -38.31
CA GLU A 44 12.11 -28.81 -39.64
C GLU A 44 10.74 -28.85 -40.36
N VAL A 45 9.76 -29.61 -39.86
CA VAL A 45 8.43 -29.83 -40.45
C VAL A 45 7.29 -29.25 -39.59
N ALA A 46 7.59 -28.60 -38.45
CA ALA A 46 6.55 -28.07 -37.57
C ALA A 46 5.84 -26.84 -38.17
N GLU A 47 4.51 -26.84 -38.20
CA GLU A 47 3.72 -25.64 -38.51
C GLU A 47 3.56 -24.75 -37.26
N PRO A 48 3.76 -23.42 -37.35
CA PRO A 48 3.60 -22.51 -36.22
C PRO A 48 2.19 -22.56 -35.61
N ASN A 49 2.10 -22.61 -34.28
CA ASN A 49 0.82 -22.50 -33.59
C ASN A 49 0.35 -21.04 -33.50
N ALA A 50 -0.27 -20.57 -34.58
CA ALA A 50 -0.77 -19.20 -34.68
C ALA A 50 -1.73 -18.76 -33.57
N TYR A 51 -2.52 -19.67 -32.97
CA TYR A 51 -3.37 -19.30 -31.82
C TYR A 51 -2.52 -19.01 -30.59
N LEU A 52 -1.55 -19.87 -30.31
CA LEU A 52 -0.64 -19.74 -29.18
C LEU A 52 0.19 -18.46 -29.30
N ASN A 53 0.79 -18.20 -30.48
CA ASN A 53 1.61 -17.01 -30.72
C ASN A 53 0.81 -15.71 -30.52
N MET A 54 -0.42 -15.64 -31.06
CA MET A 54 -1.30 -14.48 -30.85
C MET A 54 -1.65 -14.28 -29.37
N VAL A 55 -1.95 -15.36 -28.66
CA VAL A 55 -2.34 -15.29 -27.24
C VAL A 55 -1.15 -14.89 -26.36
N VAL A 56 0.03 -15.45 -26.57
CA VAL A 56 1.26 -15.07 -25.85
C VAL A 56 1.59 -13.60 -26.10
N ALA A 57 1.53 -13.14 -27.36
CA ALA A 57 1.74 -11.74 -27.71
C ALA A 57 0.72 -10.80 -27.06
N LEU A 58 -0.56 -11.20 -27.04
CA LEU A 58 -1.64 -10.45 -26.39
C LEU A 58 -1.41 -10.32 -24.89
N LEU A 59 -1.15 -11.44 -24.19
CA LEU A 59 -0.95 -11.47 -22.74
C LEU A 59 0.28 -10.64 -22.33
N ARG A 60 1.41 -10.78 -23.03
CA ARG A 60 2.62 -9.97 -22.76
C ARG A 60 2.36 -8.48 -22.99
N ALA A 61 1.68 -8.13 -24.08
CA ALA A 61 1.38 -6.73 -24.35
C ALA A 61 0.41 -6.15 -23.31
N HIS A 62 -0.59 -6.91 -22.88
CA HIS A 62 -1.52 -6.55 -21.82
C HIS A 62 -0.81 -6.32 -20.48
N LEU A 63 0.02 -7.26 -20.03
CA LEU A 63 0.80 -7.13 -18.79
C LEU A 63 1.79 -5.94 -18.84
N ALA A 64 2.27 -5.60 -20.04
CA ALA A 64 3.17 -4.46 -20.26
C ALA A 64 2.45 -3.11 -20.48
N GLY A 65 1.11 -3.05 -20.40
CA GLY A 65 0.36 -1.81 -20.63
C GLY A 65 0.40 -1.31 -22.09
N ARG A 66 0.64 -2.20 -23.05
CA ARG A 66 0.75 -1.86 -24.48
C ARG A 66 -0.57 -2.10 -25.19
N ILE A 67 -1.00 -1.11 -25.98
CA ILE A 67 -2.18 -1.22 -26.83
C ILE A 67 -1.93 -2.28 -27.91
N VAL A 68 -2.82 -3.28 -27.98
CA VAL A 68 -2.78 -4.34 -28.99
C VAL A 68 -3.77 -4.04 -30.11
N THR A 69 -3.34 -4.22 -31.35
CA THR A 69 -4.17 -4.10 -32.56
C THR A 69 -4.27 -5.43 -33.28
N ALA A 70 -5.28 -5.59 -34.15
CA ALA A 70 -5.40 -6.78 -35.00
C ALA A 70 -4.15 -7.01 -35.85
N THR A 71 -3.57 -5.94 -36.42
CA THR A 71 -2.33 -6.02 -37.22
C THR A 71 -1.17 -6.58 -36.41
N MET A 72 -1.04 -6.18 -35.13
CA MET A 72 0.01 -6.69 -34.24
C MET A 72 -0.12 -8.19 -33.97
N LEU A 73 -1.33 -8.67 -33.66
CA LEU A 73 -1.54 -10.11 -33.45
C LEU A 73 -1.41 -10.91 -34.75
N ILE A 74 -1.86 -10.36 -35.88
CA ILE A 74 -1.65 -10.99 -37.19
C ILE A 74 -0.16 -11.13 -37.49
N ALA A 75 0.64 -10.10 -37.23
CA ALA A 75 2.09 -10.16 -37.42
C ALA A 75 2.77 -11.20 -36.49
N ALA A 76 2.29 -11.33 -35.24
CA ALA A 76 2.81 -12.30 -34.29
C ALA A 76 2.44 -13.76 -34.63
N SER A 77 1.46 -13.99 -35.51
CA SER A 77 0.90 -15.33 -35.73
C SER A 77 1.78 -16.29 -36.52
N ASP A 78 2.79 -15.77 -37.22
CA ASP A 78 3.71 -16.51 -38.07
C ASP A 78 3.04 -17.36 -39.17
N VAL A 79 1.87 -16.92 -39.64
CA VAL A 79 1.15 -17.55 -40.76
C VAL A 79 0.66 -16.49 -41.76
N PRO A 80 0.32 -16.88 -43.01
CA PRO A 80 -0.17 -15.93 -44.01
C PRO A 80 -1.36 -15.09 -43.52
N TYR A 81 -1.41 -13.82 -43.93
CA TYR A 81 -2.36 -12.82 -43.45
C TYR A 81 -3.83 -13.28 -43.42
N ALA A 82 -4.31 -13.94 -44.49
CA ALA A 82 -5.69 -14.41 -44.57
C ALA A 82 -6.01 -15.49 -43.52
N THR A 83 -5.05 -16.39 -43.27
CA THR A 83 -5.13 -17.43 -42.24
C THR A 83 -5.10 -16.81 -40.85
N ALA A 84 -4.17 -15.88 -40.61
CA ALA A 84 -4.05 -15.15 -39.35
C ALA A 84 -5.37 -14.42 -39.01
N ARG A 85 -5.96 -13.71 -39.97
CA ARG A 85 -7.22 -12.97 -39.77
C ARG A 85 -8.38 -13.88 -39.36
N ARG A 86 -8.53 -15.05 -39.98
CA ARG A 86 -9.55 -16.04 -39.61
C ARG A 86 -9.36 -16.59 -38.20
N LYS A 87 -8.10 -16.91 -37.83
CA LYS A 87 -7.77 -17.42 -36.49
C LYS A 87 -8.02 -16.36 -35.42
N LEU A 88 -7.63 -15.11 -35.68
CA LEU A 88 -7.92 -14.00 -34.79
C LEU A 88 -9.43 -13.82 -34.58
N GLN A 89 -10.22 -13.85 -35.66
CA GLN A 89 -11.68 -13.75 -35.55
C GLN A 89 -12.25 -14.88 -34.69
N LYS A 90 -11.76 -16.12 -34.84
CA LYS A 90 -12.19 -17.23 -33.98
C LYS A 90 -11.86 -17.00 -32.50
N LEU A 91 -10.72 -16.41 -32.16
CA LEU A 91 -10.38 -16.07 -30.76
C LEU A 91 -11.34 -15.02 -30.18
N ILE A 92 -11.82 -14.09 -31.02
CA ILE A 92 -12.84 -13.12 -30.64
C ILE A 92 -14.21 -13.79 -30.48
N ASP A 93 -14.66 -14.55 -31.48
CA ASP A 93 -15.98 -15.20 -31.50
C ASP A 93 -16.15 -16.21 -30.35
N THR A 94 -15.06 -16.85 -29.94
CA THR A 94 -15.06 -17.80 -28.81
C THR A 94 -15.03 -17.10 -27.45
N GLY A 95 -14.93 -15.78 -27.41
CA GLY A 95 -14.86 -15.00 -26.17
C GLY A 95 -13.55 -15.18 -25.41
N LEU A 96 -12.43 -15.37 -26.12
CA LEU A 96 -11.09 -15.35 -25.50
C LEU A 96 -10.46 -13.96 -25.60
N ILE A 97 -10.76 -13.22 -26.67
CA ILE A 97 -10.32 -11.84 -26.90
C ILE A 97 -11.55 -10.93 -26.96
N GLU A 98 -11.50 -9.83 -26.22
CA GLU A 98 -12.50 -8.77 -26.32
C GLU A 98 -11.98 -7.58 -27.15
N GLN A 99 -12.91 -6.91 -27.82
CA GLN A 99 -12.62 -5.72 -28.61
C GLN A 99 -13.12 -4.48 -27.87
N ARG A 100 -12.23 -3.51 -27.68
CA ARG A 100 -12.57 -2.22 -27.08
C ARG A 100 -12.43 -1.10 -28.10
N ALA A 101 -13.51 -0.36 -28.35
CA ALA A 101 -13.46 0.78 -29.28
C ALA A 101 -12.46 1.84 -28.79
N ARG A 102 -11.62 2.33 -29.70
CA ARG A 102 -10.63 3.39 -29.43
C ARG A 102 -11.11 4.78 -29.83
N THR A 103 -12.13 4.85 -30.67
CA THR A 103 -12.68 6.10 -31.20
C THR A 103 -14.19 6.13 -31.00
N ARG A 104 -14.78 7.33 -30.86
CA ARG A 104 -16.25 7.49 -30.83
C ARG A 104 -16.95 6.93 -32.07
N SER A 105 -16.26 6.86 -33.21
CA SER A 105 -16.77 6.29 -34.45
C SER A 105 -16.87 4.76 -34.44
N GLY A 106 -16.27 4.08 -33.46
CA GLY A 106 -16.26 2.61 -33.38
C GLY A 106 -15.48 1.93 -34.51
N LYS A 107 -14.72 2.66 -35.34
CA LYS A 107 -14.00 2.08 -36.50
C LYS A 107 -12.63 1.49 -36.17
N SER A 108 -12.11 1.78 -34.98
CA SER A 108 -10.81 1.32 -34.50
C SER A 108 -10.97 0.67 -33.14
N PHE A 109 -10.31 -0.48 -32.95
CA PHE A 109 -10.41 -1.30 -31.74
C PHE A 109 -9.02 -1.60 -31.19
N SER A 110 -8.92 -1.70 -29.87
CA SER A 110 -7.85 -2.43 -29.19
C SER A 110 -8.35 -3.80 -28.76
N LEU A 111 -7.43 -4.75 -28.70
CA LEU A 111 -7.70 -6.13 -28.32
C LEU A 111 -7.20 -6.37 -26.90
N HIS A 112 -8.01 -7.02 -26.06
CA HIS A 112 -7.64 -7.35 -24.68
C HIS A 112 -7.97 -8.82 -24.38
N PRO A 113 -7.21 -9.48 -23.49
CA PRO A 113 -7.57 -10.79 -23.01
C PRO A 113 -8.83 -10.70 -22.14
N THR A 114 -9.77 -11.61 -22.33
CA THR A 114 -10.94 -11.74 -21.46
C THR A 114 -10.56 -12.31 -20.10
N GLU A 115 -11.42 -12.14 -19.09
CA GLU A 115 -11.26 -12.77 -17.77
C GLU A 115 -11.07 -14.29 -17.87
N ARG A 116 -11.83 -14.94 -18.76
CA ARG A 116 -11.72 -16.38 -19.01
C ARG A 116 -10.33 -16.74 -19.52
N LEU A 117 -9.79 -15.94 -20.46
CA LEU A 117 -8.45 -16.19 -20.99
C LEU A 117 -7.38 -15.99 -19.90
N MET A 118 -7.47 -14.91 -19.13
CA MET A 118 -6.53 -14.62 -18.03
C MET A 118 -6.53 -15.73 -16.98
N ALA A 119 -7.71 -16.14 -16.48
CA ALA A 119 -7.82 -17.19 -15.47
C ALA A 119 -7.29 -18.55 -15.96
N ASN A 120 -7.60 -18.92 -17.21
CA ASN A 120 -7.10 -20.16 -17.81
C ASN A 120 -5.57 -20.17 -17.91
N TRP A 121 -4.98 -19.04 -18.28
CA TRP A 121 -3.53 -18.90 -18.43
C TRP A 121 -2.81 -18.84 -17.10
N GLN A 122 -3.38 -18.19 -16.08
CA GLN A 122 -2.86 -18.22 -14.72
C GLN A 122 -2.71 -19.67 -14.23
N GLN A 123 -3.80 -20.46 -14.32
CA GLN A 123 -3.79 -21.87 -13.92
C GLN A 123 -2.82 -22.72 -14.76
N PHE A 124 -2.67 -22.40 -16.05
CA PHE A 124 -1.74 -23.09 -16.94
C PHE A 124 -0.29 -22.81 -16.56
N SER A 125 0.06 -21.55 -16.28
CA SER A 125 1.39 -21.14 -15.84
C SER A 125 1.79 -21.83 -14.54
N ASP A 126 0.89 -21.90 -13.56
CA ASP A 126 1.14 -22.64 -12.31
C ASP A 126 1.41 -24.13 -12.56
N ARG A 127 0.70 -24.74 -13.52
CA ARG A 127 0.92 -26.14 -13.89
C ARG A 127 2.29 -26.33 -14.58
N ILE A 128 2.67 -25.44 -15.50
CA ILE A 128 3.96 -25.53 -16.19
C ILE A 128 5.13 -25.43 -15.21
N ILE A 129 5.08 -24.49 -14.28
CA ILE A 129 6.17 -24.33 -13.31
C ILE A 129 6.29 -25.55 -12.42
N ARG A 130 5.17 -26.11 -11.95
CA ARG A 130 5.20 -27.38 -11.20
C ARG A 130 5.81 -28.53 -12.02
N LEU A 131 5.41 -28.68 -13.28
CA LEU A 131 5.97 -29.70 -14.16
C LEU A 131 7.49 -29.52 -14.36
N SER A 132 7.97 -28.27 -14.49
CA SER A 132 9.41 -27.98 -14.59
C SER A 132 10.18 -28.24 -13.28
N ALA A 133 9.57 -27.96 -12.13
CA ALA A 133 10.15 -28.24 -10.82
C ALA A 133 10.26 -29.75 -10.57
N ASP A 134 9.20 -30.51 -10.88
CA ASP A 134 9.19 -31.97 -10.78
C ASP A 134 10.25 -32.60 -11.70
N ALA A 135 10.42 -32.09 -12.93
CA ALA A 135 11.43 -32.58 -13.87
C ALA A 135 12.88 -32.26 -13.45
N SER A 136 13.10 -31.21 -12.65
CA SER A 136 14.43 -30.78 -12.19
C SER A 136 14.89 -31.48 -10.90
N SER A 137 14.00 -32.23 -10.24
CA SER A 137 14.24 -32.89 -8.95
C SER A 137 15.19 -34.11 -8.98
N SER A 138 15.96 -34.29 -10.06
CA SER A 138 17.06 -35.27 -10.12
C SER A 138 18.38 -34.76 -9.52
N THR A 139 18.40 -33.55 -8.94
CA THR A 139 19.60 -32.99 -8.29
C THR A 139 19.23 -32.53 -6.89
N THR A 140 19.91 -33.12 -5.89
CA THR A 140 19.87 -32.78 -4.47
C THR A 140 19.99 -31.27 -4.25
N ILE A 141 18.87 -30.60 -3.97
CA ILE A 141 18.82 -29.25 -3.42
C ILE A 141 18.02 -29.35 -2.12
N ASP A 142 18.67 -28.88 -1.06
CA ASP A 142 18.35 -28.96 0.37
C ASP A 142 16.85 -28.93 0.73
N GLU A 143 16.36 -30.03 1.32
CA GLU A 143 14.96 -30.26 1.72
C GLU A 143 14.51 -29.44 2.97
N ARG A 144 15.10 -28.27 3.23
CA ARG A 144 14.92 -27.57 4.53
C ARG A 144 13.96 -26.37 4.56
N GLU A 145 13.26 -26.02 3.48
CA GLU A 145 12.35 -24.85 3.51
C GLU A 145 10.91 -25.07 3.03
N TYR A 146 10.47 -26.32 2.79
CA TYR A 146 9.14 -26.57 2.21
C TYR A 146 8.06 -27.13 3.15
N TYR A 147 8.28 -27.10 4.46
CA TYR A 147 7.27 -27.53 5.43
C TYR A 147 7.22 -26.55 6.60
N TYR A 148 6.11 -25.82 6.74
CA TYR A 148 5.22 -25.85 7.91
C TYR A 148 4.00 -24.93 7.75
N GLY A 149 2.80 -25.53 7.80
CA GLY A 149 1.66 -25.01 8.58
C GLY A 149 0.93 -23.74 8.15
N ALA A 150 0.18 -23.77 7.04
CA ALA A 150 -0.91 -22.82 6.81
C ALA A 150 -2.17 -23.43 6.15
N SER A 151 -2.30 -24.76 6.23
CA SER A 151 -3.53 -25.44 5.82
C SER A 151 -4.55 -25.19 6.93
N TYR A 152 -5.45 -24.21 6.78
CA TYR A 152 -6.82 -24.10 7.38
C TYR A 152 -7.40 -22.66 7.29
N LEU A 153 -6.83 -21.79 6.46
CA LEU A 153 -7.55 -20.62 5.93
C LEU A 153 -7.70 -20.83 4.41
N PRO A 154 -8.74 -20.29 3.75
CA PRO A 154 -8.82 -20.25 2.30
C PRO A 154 -7.77 -19.26 1.74
N ALA A 155 -6.50 -19.46 2.09
CA ALA A 155 -5.36 -18.84 1.46
C ALA A 155 -4.98 -19.72 0.28
N SER A 156 -5.16 -19.21 -0.94
CA SER A 156 -4.29 -19.43 -2.11
C SER A 156 -5.01 -19.34 -3.46
N GLN A 157 -5.88 -18.36 -3.65
CA GLN A 157 -6.05 -17.79 -4.99
C GLN A 157 -5.19 -16.54 -5.05
N SER A 158 -4.10 -16.60 -5.82
CA SER A 158 -3.37 -15.40 -6.22
C SER A 158 -4.36 -14.44 -6.89
N ILE A 159 -4.33 -13.18 -6.47
CA ILE A 159 -5.14 -12.13 -7.07
C ILE A 159 -4.76 -12.01 -8.55
N ALA A 160 -5.76 -12.08 -9.43
CA ALA A 160 -5.54 -11.99 -10.87
C ALA A 160 -4.95 -10.62 -11.27
N PRO A 161 -4.28 -10.51 -12.43
CA PRO A 161 -3.87 -9.23 -12.95
C PRO A 161 -5.06 -8.29 -13.18
N PRO A 162 -4.84 -6.96 -13.15
CA PRO A 162 -5.93 -5.98 -13.27
C PRO A 162 -6.79 -6.15 -14.51
N ARG A 163 -8.10 -6.14 -14.30
CA ARG A 163 -9.08 -6.23 -15.37
C ARG A 163 -9.20 -4.89 -16.08
N VAL A 164 -9.24 -4.93 -17.40
CA VAL A 164 -9.54 -3.74 -18.20
C VAL A 164 -11.04 -3.46 -18.10
N LEU A 165 -11.41 -2.18 -17.91
CA LEU A 165 -12.81 -1.81 -17.91
C LEU A 165 -13.43 -2.12 -19.28
N PRO A 166 -14.60 -2.80 -19.29
CA PRO A 166 -15.25 -3.19 -20.54
C PRO A 166 -15.66 -1.97 -21.37
N ILE A 167 -15.99 -0.87 -20.70
CA ILE A 167 -16.31 0.42 -21.30
C ILE A 167 -15.24 1.44 -20.89
N PRO A 168 -14.51 2.05 -21.85
CA PRO A 168 -13.57 3.14 -21.55
C PRO A 168 -14.27 4.30 -20.85
N LEU A 169 -13.64 4.88 -19.83
CA LEU A 169 -14.18 6.06 -19.16
C LEU A 169 -14.32 7.24 -20.12
N GLN A 170 -15.55 7.71 -20.30
CA GLN A 170 -15.89 8.82 -21.19
C GLN A 170 -15.69 10.16 -20.48
N ILE A 171 -14.43 10.55 -20.28
CA ILE A 171 -14.08 11.78 -19.57
C ILE A 171 -13.29 12.74 -20.48
N GLY A 172 -13.85 13.93 -20.72
CA GLY A 172 -13.22 14.93 -21.59
C GLY A 172 -11.87 15.40 -21.03
N GLY A 173 -10.82 15.33 -21.84
CA GLY A 173 -9.46 15.74 -21.42
C GLY A 173 -8.73 14.75 -20.50
N GLY A 174 -9.27 13.54 -20.29
CA GLY A 174 -8.67 12.54 -19.42
C GLY A 174 -9.04 12.68 -17.94
N LEU A 175 -8.58 11.71 -17.14
CA LEU A 175 -8.73 11.68 -15.68
C LEU A 175 -7.61 12.50 -15.03
N ARG A 176 -7.96 13.36 -14.08
CA ARG A 176 -7.04 14.28 -13.40
C ARG A 176 -6.95 13.90 -11.94
N VAL A 177 -5.76 13.53 -11.47
CA VAL A 177 -5.54 13.06 -10.09
C VAL A 177 -4.56 13.97 -9.37
N LEU A 178 -4.91 14.40 -8.16
CA LEU A 178 -4.01 15.09 -7.24
C LEU A 178 -3.54 14.10 -6.17
N VAL A 179 -2.24 13.89 -6.02
CA VAL A 179 -1.68 12.88 -5.10
C VAL A 179 -0.52 13.42 -4.27
N HIS A 180 -0.10 12.66 -3.27
CA HIS A 180 1.14 12.90 -2.56
C HIS A 180 2.34 12.37 -3.34
N GLY A 181 3.49 13.02 -3.24
CA GLY A 181 4.75 12.61 -3.89
C GLY A 181 5.50 11.52 -3.11
N ASP A 182 4.86 10.37 -2.84
CA ASP A 182 5.48 9.24 -2.15
C ASP A 182 5.69 8.00 -3.04
N PRO A 183 6.46 6.99 -2.58
CA PRO A 183 6.76 5.81 -3.38
C PRO A 183 5.54 5.07 -3.94
N THR A 184 4.38 5.09 -3.27
CA THR A 184 3.20 4.35 -3.75
C THR A 184 2.52 5.09 -4.89
N PHE A 185 2.25 6.40 -4.73
CA PHE A 185 1.65 7.18 -5.81
C PHE A 185 2.62 7.38 -6.99
N MET A 186 3.92 7.31 -6.76
CA MET A 186 4.91 7.26 -7.85
C MET A 186 4.86 5.98 -8.66
N VAL A 187 4.36 4.87 -8.11
CA VAL A 187 4.06 3.69 -8.93
C VAL A 187 2.91 3.96 -9.91
N MET A 188 1.90 4.77 -9.55
CA MET A 188 0.84 5.14 -10.49
C MET A 188 1.40 5.91 -11.69
N GLU A 189 2.36 6.80 -11.47
CA GLU A 189 3.04 7.52 -12.55
C GLU A 189 3.92 6.58 -13.40
N ASN A 190 4.70 5.70 -12.74
CA ASN A 190 5.58 4.75 -13.42
C ASN A 190 4.80 3.74 -14.27
N LEU A 191 3.62 3.33 -13.81
CA LEU A 191 2.71 2.39 -14.48
C LEU A 191 1.53 3.10 -15.16
N LYS A 192 1.70 4.39 -15.47
CA LYS A 192 0.64 5.22 -16.04
C LYS A 192 -0.02 4.57 -17.25
N ARG A 193 0.76 3.98 -18.16
CA ARG A 193 0.21 3.32 -19.36
C ARG A 193 -0.67 2.12 -19.03
N GLN A 194 -0.29 1.33 -18.03
CA GLN A 194 -1.06 0.19 -17.53
C GLN A 194 -2.39 0.68 -16.94
N PHE A 195 -2.35 1.70 -16.08
CA PHE A 195 -3.57 2.30 -15.52
C PHE A 195 -4.45 2.95 -16.59
N GLU A 196 -3.88 3.67 -17.56
CA GLU A 196 -4.61 4.22 -18.73
C GLU A 196 -5.23 3.11 -19.59
N GLN A 197 -4.55 1.96 -19.73
CA GLN A 197 -5.12 0.79 -20.39
C GLN A 197 -6.31 0.23 -19.61
N ILE A 198 -6.18 0.09 -18.29
CA ILE A 198 -7.24 -0.39 -17.39
C ILE A 198 -8.49 0.48 -17.53
N ILE A 199 -8.36 1.80 -17.37
CA ILE A 199 -9.52 2.71 -17.36
C ILE A 199 -9.96 3.18 -18.75
N GLY A 200 -9.09 3.01 -19.75
CA GLY A 200 -9.36 3.38 -21.14
C GLY A 200 -9.35 4.87 -21.46
N THR A 201 -8.71 5.69 -20.63
CA THR A 201 -8.52 7.13 -20.85
C THR A 201 -7.16 7.58 -20.31
N ASN A 202 -6.68 8.74 -20.75
CA ASN A 202 -5.40 9.29 -20.30
C ASN A 202 -5.47 9.76 -18.85
N ILE A 203 -4.37 9.65 -18.12
CA ILE A 203 -4.23 10.10 -16.73
C ILE A 203 -3.31 11.33 -16.68
N SER A 204 -3.74 12.38 -15.99
CA SER A 204 -2.92 13.53 -15.64
C SER A 204 -2.77 13.56 -14.13
N GLN A 205 -1.58 13.24 -13.63
CA GLN A 205 -1.27 13.24 -12.21
C GLN A 205 -0.52 14.52 -11.83
N ARG A 206 -0.87 15.12 -10.69
CA ARG A 206 -0.07 16.16 -10.03
C ARG A 206 0.29 15.67 -8.63
N ALA A 207 1.58 15.64 -8.32
CA ALA A 207 2.09 15.23 -7.02
C ALA A 207 2.69 16.41 -6.25
N PHE A 208 2.43 16.48 -4.95
CA PHE A 208 3.00 17.50 -4.05
C PHE A 208 3.50 16.89 -2.74
N SER A 209 4.30 17.64 -1.98
CA SER A 209 4.52 17.36 -0.56
C SER A 209 3.21 17.48 0.22
N ILE A 210 3.12 16.83 1.38
CA ILE A 210 1.91 16.79 2.22
C ILE A 210 1.29 18.18 2.46
N ASP A 211 2.08 19.18 2.88
CA ASP A 211 1.55 20.53 3.16
C ASP A 211 1.04 21.24 1.90
N ARG A 212 1.74 21.06 0.77
CA ARG A 212 1.33 21.61 -0.52
C ARG A 212 0.10 20.90 -1.09
N LEU A 213 -0.02 19.60 -0.85
CA LEU A 213 -1.17 18.79 -1.22
C LEU A 213 -2.43 19.31 -0.51
N ARG A 214 -2.39 19.48 0.82
CA ARG A 214 -3.52 20.03 1.60
C ARG A 214 -3.91 21.42 1.09
N THR A 215 -2.92 22.29 0.91
CA THR A 215 -3.15 23.67 0.44
C THR A 215 -3.78 23.71 -0.95
N GLU A 216 -3.31 22.87 -1.89
CA GLU A 216 -3.90 22.78 -3.23
C GLU A 216 -5.33 22.22 -3.18
N ALA A 217 -5.59 21.20 -2.35
CA ALA A 217 -6.93 20.61 -2.21
C ALA A 217 -7.95 21.63 -1.69
N LEU A 218 -7.60 22.39 -0.64
CA LEU A 218 -8.44 23.45 -0.08
C LEU A 218 -8.70 24.57 -1.11
N ARG A 219 -7.65 25.06 -1.79
CA ARG A 219 -7.80 26.06 -2.88
C ARG A 219 -8.60 25.55 -4.07
N ASN A 220 -8.55 24.24 -4.32
CA ASN A 220 -9.33 23.62 -5.38
C ASN A 220 -10.83 23.58 -5.03
N ALA A 221 -11.18 23.41 -3.76
CA ALA A 221 -12.57 23.41 -3.29
C ALA A 221 -13.25 24.78 -3.45
N GLU A 222 -12.50 25.88 -3.36
CA GLU A 222 -13.00 27.25 -3.58
C GLU A 222 -13.41 27.54 -5.04
N ARG A 223 -13.06 26.66 -5.98
CA ARG A 223 -13.39 26.83 -7.40
C ARG A 223 -14.85 26.47 -7.66
N ARG A 224 -15.43 27.06 -8.72
CA ARG A 224 -16.74 26.64 -9.25
C ARG A 224 -16.75 25.16 -9.63
N PHE A 225 -15.69 24.70 -10.30
CA PHE A 225 -15.50 23.30 -10.66
C PHE A 225 -14.08 22.86 -10.33
N SER A 226 -13.96 21.65 -9.79
CA SER A 226 -12.69 21.03 -9.47
C SER A 226 -11.77 20.90 -10.70
N LYS A 227 -10.48 21.21 -10.50
CA LYS A 227 -9.40 20.86 -11.43
C LYS A 227 -9.07 19.38 -11.42
N TYR A 228 -9.50 18.64 -10.41
CA TYR A 228 -9.18 17.23 -10.17
C TYR A 228 -10.44 16.40 -10.10
N ASP A 229 -10.38 15.18 -10.60
CA ASP A 229 -11.47 14.21 -10.53
C ASP A 229 -11.35 13.35 -9.27
N ILE A 230 -10.11 13.03 -8.88
CA ILE A 230 -9.77 12.30 -7.66
C ILE A 230 -8.65 13.08 -6.94
N ILE A 231 -8.73 13.16 -5.62
CA ILE A 231 -7.69 13.74 -4.77
C ILE A 231 -7.30 12.75 -3.67
N ALA A 232 -6.00 12.62 -3.39
CA ALA A 232 -5.49 11.93 -2.21
C ALA A 232 -5.59 12.86 -0.99
N VAL A 233 -5.99 12.30 0.14
CA VAL A 233 -6.25 13.00 1.39
C VAL A 233 -5.64 12.20 2.53
N ASP A 234 -4.78 12.84 3.33
CA ASP A 234 -4.23 12.22 4.53
C ASP A 234 -5.37 11.92 5.52
N LEU A 235 -5.34 10.75 6.15
CA LEU A 235 -6.46 10.27 6.97
C LEU A 235 -6.96 11.25 8.05
N PRO A 236 -6.09 11.98 8.80
CA PRO A 236 -6.56 12.95 9.78
C PRO A 236 -7.35 14.12 9.18
N TRP A 237 -7.20 14.42 7.89
CA TRP A 237 -7.90 15.56 7.29
C TRP A 237 -9.35 15.26 6.93
N ILE A 238 -9.81 14.02 7.07
CA ILE A 238 -11.14 13.59 6.61
C ILE A 238 -12.26 14.43 7.23
N GLY A 239 -12.26 14.68 8.54
CA GLY A 239 -13.30 15.52 9.15
C GLY A 239 -13.21 16.99 8.74
N GLU A 240 -12.01 17.55 8.59
CA GLU A 240 -11.84 18.90 8.03
C GLU A 240 -12.45 18.99 6.62
N PHE A 241 -12.12 18.02 5.78
CA PHE A 241 -12.48 18.01 4.36
C PHE A 241 -13.97 17.71 4.17
N ALA A 242 -14.57 16.90 5.04
CA ALA A 242 -16.00 16.66 5.07
C ALA A 242 -16.77 17.91 5.49
N GLU A 243 -16.40 18.54 6.62
CA GLU A 243 -17.06 19.76 7.13
C GLU A 243 -16.93 20.95 6.17
N LYS A 244 -15.77 21.13 5.53
CA LYS A 244 -15.56 22.20 4.55
C LYS A 244 -16.15 21.91 3.17
N GLY A 245 -16.76 20.74 2.97
CA GLY A 245 -17.30 20.34 1.66
C GLY A 245 -16.21 20.23 0.58
N VAL A 246 -14.99 19.84 0.96
CA VAL A 246 -13.91 19.56 0.00
C VAL A 246 -14.17 18.24 -0.69
N LEU A 247 -14.64 17.23 0.06
CA LEU A 247 -14.93 15.88 -0.44
C LEU A 247 -16.42 15.62 -0.52
N MET A 248 -16.81 14.85 -1.53
CA MET A 248 -18.12 14.25 -1.66
C MET A 248 -18.19 12.97 -0.83
N PRO A 249 -19.28 12.71 -0.08
CA PRO A 249 -19.53 11.40 0.51
C PRO A 249 -19.66 10.34 -0.59
N LEU A 250 -18.93 9.23 -0.49
CA LEU A 250 -18.83 8.24 -1.57
C LEU A 250 -20.17 7.57 -1.87
N ASP A 251 -21.01 7.38 -0.85
CA ASP A 251 -22.37 6.83 -0.96
C ASP A 251 -23.31 7.65 -1.85
N THR A 252 -22.92 8.88 -2.23
CA THR A 252 -23.67 9.73 -3.18
C THR A 252 -23.26 9.53 -4.64
N CYS A 253 -22.17 8.82 -4.91
CA CYS A 253 -21.61 8.69 -6.26
C CYS A 253 -21.18 7.27 -6.65
N LEU A 254 -21.10 6.33 -5.70
CA LEU A 254 -20.86 4.92 -5.95
C LEU A 254 -21.55 4.02 -4.91
N GLU A 255 -21.84 2.79 -5.30
CA GLU A 255 -22.34 1.74 -4.40
C GLU A 255 -21.18 1.20 -3.56
N ILE A 256 -21.23 1.41 -2.24
CA ILE A 256 -20.10 1.12 -1.33
C ILE A 256 -19.71 -0.36 -1.34
N ASP A 257 -20.67 -1.27 -1.48
CA ASP A 257 -20.42 -2.72 -1.51
C ASP A 257 -19.51 -3.15 -2.67
N ARG A 258 -19.43 -2.36 -3.75
CA ARG A 258 -18.51 -2.60 -4.86
C ARG A 258 -17.04 -2.46 -4.47
N LEU A 259 -16.75 -1.82 -3.34
CA LEU A 259 -15.40 -1.68 -2.81
C LEU A 259 -14.98 -2.87 -1.93
N ASP A 260 -15.91 -3.73 -1.54
CA ASP A 260 -15.71 -4.78 -0.53
C ASP A 260 -15.10 -4.22 0.79
N PRO A 261 -15.84 -3.39 1.54
CA PRO A 261 -15.33 -2.78 2.78
C PRO A 261 -14.68 -3.74 3.79
N PRO A 262 -15.22 -4.97 4.03
CA PRO A 262 -14.60 -5.93 4.95
C PRO A 262 -13.19 -6.38 4.56
N ASP A 263 -12.81 -6.22 3.29
CA ASP A 263 -11.47 -6.54 2.81
C ASP A 263 -10.44 -5.48 3.19
N PHE A 264 -10.83 -4.29 3.63
CA PHE A 264 -9.89 -3.27 4.09
C PHE A 264 -9.50 -3.45 5.56
N HIS A 265 -8.28 -3.04 5.92
CA HIS A 265 -7.89 -2.89 7.33
C HIS A 265 -8.90 -1.99 8.05
N THR A 266 -9.55 -2.52 9.09
CA THR A 266 -10.68 -1.87 9.77
C THR A 266 -10.37 -0.43 10.19
N ALA A 267 -9.21 -0.19 10.80
CA ALA A 267 -8.79 1.14 11.21
C ALA A 267 -8.55 2.08 10.02
N GLY A 268 -8.00 1.58 8.91
CA GLY A 268 -7.79 2.35 7.68
C GLY A 268 -9.10 2.74 7.02
N TRP A 269 -10.05 1.81 6.90
CA TRP A 269 -11.39 2.07 6.36
C TRP A 269 -12.17 3.04 7.26
N THR A 270 -12.20 2.80 8.57
CA THR A 270 -12.93 3.66 9.51
C THR A 270 -12.37 5.08 9.55
N ALA A 271 -11.05 5.25 9.40
CA ALA A 271 -10.41 6.56 9.34
C ALA A 271 -10.84 7.41 8.13
N THR A 272 -11.44 6.82 7.09
CA THR A 272 -11.99 7.58 5.95
C THR A 272 -13.44 8.04 6.15
N HIS A 273 -14.02 7.75 7.32
CA HIS A 273 -15.39 8.11 7.66
C HIS A 273 -15.48 9.41 8.44
N TRP A 274 -16.58 10.12 8.21
CA TRP A 274 -17.00 11.24 9.04
C TRP A 274 -18.52 11.16 9.24
N GLY A 275 -18.97 11.10 10.50
CA GLY A 275 -20.40 11.00 10.81
C GLY A 275 -21.05 9.72 10.29
N GLY A 276 -20.29 8.61 10.33
CA GLY A 276 -20.71 7.30 9.82
C GLY A 276 -20.79 7.18 8.30
N ARG A 277 -20.26 8.15 7.52
CA ARG A 277 -20.27 8.11 6.05
C ARG A 277 -18.84 8.08 5.49
N PRO A 278 -18.54 7.26 4.47
CA PRO A 278 -17.22 7.23 3.83
C PRO A 278 -17.01 8.43 2.91
N TYR A 279 -15.87 9.12 3.06
CA TYR A 279 -15.48 10.26 2.20
C TYR A 279 -14.28 9.93 1.28
N GLY A 280 -13.67 8.77 1.46
CA GLY A 280 -12.57 8.29 0.64
C GLY A 280 -12.39 6.78 0.76
N VAL A 281 -11.69 6.21 -0.21
CA VAL A 281 -11.28 4.80 -0.21
C VAL A 281 -9.81 4.75 0.18
N PRO A 282 -9.40 3.96 1.20
CA PRO A 282 -8.00 3.80 1.54
C PRO A 282 -7.20 3.35 0.32
N SER A 283 -6.27 4.20 -0.12
CA SER A 283 -5.30 3.82 -1.16
C SER A 283 -4.01 3.30 -0.55
N GLN A 284 -3.74 3.69 0.69
CA GLN A 284 -2.60 3.26 1.48
C GLN A 284 -3.03 3.18 2.94
N THR A 285 -2.83 2.03 3.57
CA THR A 285 -2.82 1.91 5.03
C THR A 285 -1.37 1.77 5.44
N THR A 286 -0.84 2.81 6.08
CA THR A 286 0.59 2.91 6.37
C THR A 286 0.75 3.19 7.86
N PRO A 287 0.78 2.16 8.72
CA PRO A 287 1.07 2.42 10.11
C PRO A 287 2.48 3.00 10.27
N GLU A 288 2.67 3.86 11.28
CA GLU A 288 4.00 4.12 11.79
C GLU A 288 4.41 2.96 12.71
N LEU A 289 5.58 2.40 12.46
CA LEU A 289 6.12 1.26 13.18
C LEU A 289 7.51 1.59 13.72
N LEU A 290 7.97 0.80 14.68
CA LEU A 290 9.36 0.77 15.07
C LEU A 290 10.13 -0.21 14.18
N PHE A 291 10.98 0.32 13.32
CA PHE A 291 11.96 -0.45 12.55
C PHE A 291 13.19 -0.69 13.42
N TYR A 292 13.65 -1.93 13.50
CA TYR A 292 14.89 -2.25 14.22
C TYR A 292 15.78 -3.20 13.42
N ARG A 293 17.08 -3.10 13.61
CA ARG A 293 18.09 -3.96 12.98
C ARG A 293 18.21 -5.29 13.71
N LYS A 294 17.56 -6.33 13.18
CA LYS A 294 17.55 -7.69 13.77
C LYS A 294 18.95 -8.25 13.96
N ASP A 295 19.83 -7.98 13.01
CA ASP A 295 21.22 -8.42 13.04
C ASP A 295 22.02 -7.76 14.17
N LEU A 296 21.87 -6.45 14.39
CA LEU A 296 22.52 -5.75 15.50
C LEU A 296 21.99 -6.23 16.86
N PHE A 297 20.68 -6.47 16.96
CA PHE A 297 20.07 -7.02 18.16
C PHE A 297 20.53 -8.45 18.44
N ALA A 298 20.60 -9.30 17.42
CA ALA A 298 21.08 -10.67 17.55
C ALA A 298 22.57 -10.71 17.95
N GLU A 299 23.42 -9.88 17.35
CA GLU A 299 24.84 -9.76 17.71
C GLU A 299 25.02 -9.32 19.17
N ALA A 300 24.18 -8.39 19.64
CA ALA A 300 24.21 -7.89 21.01
C ALA A 300 23.52 -8.82 22.03
N GLY A 301 22.83 -9.89 21.58
CA GLY A 301 22.02 -10.74 22.45
C GLY A 301 20.80 -10.04 23.06
N LEU A 302 20.30 -8.99 22.41
CA LEU A 302 19.16 -8.19 22.87
C LEU A 302 17.86 -8.68 22.23
N ALA A 303 16.78 -8.72 23.03
CA ALA A 303 15.42 -8.93 22.52
C ALA A 303 14.88 -7.66 21.84
N ALA A 304 13.94 -7.84 20.91
CA ALA A 304 13.18 -6.73 20.33
C ALA A 304 12.47 -5.92 21.43
N PRO A 305 12.53 -4.57 21.40
CA PRO A 305 11.96 -3.75 22.46
C PRO A 305 10.44 -3.64 22.31
N ASP A 306 9.71 -3.98 23.36
CA ASP A 306 8.24 -3.96 23.45
C ASP A 306 7.71 -2.84 24.37
N THR A 307 8.61 -2.15 25.06
CA THR A 307 8.32 -1.11 26.06
C THR A 307 9.26 0.08 25.86
N THR A 308 8.80 1.27 26.23
CA THR A 308 9.58 2.50 26.07
C THR A 308 10.93 2.43 26.79
N ASP A 309 10.96 1.83 27.98
CA ASP A 309 12.21 1.62 28.75
C ASP A 309 13.20 0.71 28.02
N LYS A 310 12.75 -0.46 27.53
CA LYS A 310 13.61 -1.36 26.74
C LYS A 310 14.10 -0.69 25.46
N LEU A 311 13.27 0.14 24.84
CA LEU A 311 13.68 0.91 23.66
C LEU A 311 14.77 1.93 24.02
N ILE A 312 14.66 2.65 25.14
CA ILE A 312 15.71 3.56 25.61
C ILE A 312 17.00 2.81 25.94
N GLU A 313 16.91 1.65 26.60
CA GLU A 313 18.08 0.81 26.89
C GLU A 313 18.78 0.34 25.62
N ALA A 314 18.01 -0.15 24.64
CA ALA A 314 18.55 -0.54 23.34
C ALA A 314 19.16 0.66 22.60
N ALA A 315 18.50 1.83 22.64
CA ALA A 315 19.00 3.03 21.99
C ALA A 315 20.34 3.47 22.60
N ARG A 316 20.45 3.45 23.94
CA ARG A 316 21.69 3.69 24.66
C ARG A 316 22.78 2.70 24.27
N HIS A 317 22.46 1.41 24.19
CA HIS A 317 23.42 0.36 23.83
C HIS A 317 24.03 0.58 22.43
N PHE A 318 23.20 0.92 21.43
CA PHE A 318 23.67 1.13 20.06
C PHE A 318 24.21 2.53 19.77
N HIS A 319 24.06 3.48 20.68
CA HIS A 319 24.54 4.84 20.51
C HIS A 319 26.06 4.93 20.71
N ASN A 320 26.79 5.16 19.62
CA ASN A 320 28.24 5.30 19.61
C ASN A 320 28.65 6.39 18.60
N PRO A 321 28.49 7.68 18.95
CA PRO A 321 28.69 8.81 18.05
C PRO A 321 30.15 8.95 17.59
N GLN A 322 31.11 8.46 18.37
CA GLN A 322 32.54 8.42 17.99
C GLN A 322 32.78 7.57 16.73
N HIS A 323 31.90 6.62 16.45
CA HIS A 323 31.91 5.77 15.25
C HIS A 323 30.77 6.11 14.28
N GLY A 324 30.12 7.26 14.44
CA GLY A 324 29.01 7.69 13.59
C GLY A 324 27.76 6.78 13.66
N ARG A 325 27.58 6.05 14.77
CA ARG A 325 26.42 5.19 15.02
C ARG A 325 25.52 5.79 16.09
N TYR A 326 24.21 5.72 15.87
CA TYR A 326 23.19 6.29 16.74
C TYR A 326 22.13 5.23 17.08
N GLY A 327 21.53 5.36 18.26
CA GLY A 327 20.57 4.39 18.76
C GLY A 327 19.25 4.44 17.99
N ILE A 328 18.69 5.65 17.84
CA ILE A 328 17.35 5.82 17.31
C ILE A 328 17.15 7.13 16.53
N ALA A 329 16.30 7.11 15.49
CA ALA A 329 15.81 8.32 14.83
C ALA A 329 14.27 8.32 14.68
N TRP A 330 13.71 9.51 14.60
CA TRP A 330 12.28 9.79 14.69
C TRP A 330 11.98 11.20 14.16
N ASN A 331 10.71 11.57 14.02
CA ASN A 331 10.33 12.88 13.51
C ASN A 331 10.51 13.96 14.58
N ALA A 332 11.61 14.73 14.53
CA ALA A 332 11.83 15.83 15.48
C ALA A 332 11.90 17.22 14.84
N ALA A 333 11.77 17.31 13.51
CA ALA A 333 11.65 18.59 12.81
C ALA A 333 10.42 19.38 13.26
N ARG A 334 10.62 20.68 13.49
CA ARG A 334 9.59 21.64 13.91
C ARG A 334 8.35 21.60 13.00
N GLY A 335 7.17 21.76 13.61
CA GLY A 335 5.88 21.81 12.90
C GLY A 335 5.24 20.43 12.76
N THR A 336 4.51 20.21 11.67
CA THR A 336 3.68 19.00 11.45
C THR A 336 4.37 17.68 11.79
N ALA A 337 5.66 17.51 11.44
CA ALA A 337 6.38 16.25 11.67
C ALA A 337 6.49 15.91 13.18
N LEU A 338 7.02 16.83 13.99
CA LEU A 338 7.08 16.65 15.43
C LEU A 338 5.69 16.66 16.09
N GLY A 339 4.75 17.42 15.54
CA GLY A 339 3.35 17.40 15.99
C GLY A 339 2.72 16.02 15.89
N HIS A 340 2.90 15.34 14.76
CA HIS A 340 2.48 13.94 14.59
C HIS A 340 3.19 13.04 15.60
N GLN A 341 4.51 13.16 15.73
CA GLN A 341 5.28 12.32 16.65
C GLN A 341 4.76 12.46 18.08
N PHE A 342 4.62 13.68 18.58
CA PHE A 342 4.18 13.93 19.95
C PHE A 342 2.80 13.33 20.22
N LEU A 343 1.84 13.49 19.29
CA LEU A 343 0.51 12.90 19.40
C LEU A 343 0.55 11.37 19.48
N MET A 344 1.37 10.73 18.65
CA MET A 344 1.56 9.27 18.67
C MET A 344 2.28 8.83 19.94
N THR A 345 3.24 9.61 20.45
CA THR A 345 3.88 9.33 21.73
C THR A 345 2.93 9.49 22.91
N CYS A 346 2.02 10.48 22.93
CA CYS A 346 0.94 10.49 23.93
C CYS A 346 0.10 9.20 23.89
N ALA A 347 -0.15 8.67 22.70
CA ALA A 347 -0.84 7.40 22.55
C ALA A 347 -0.03 6.22 23.10
N ASP A 348 1.29 6.21 22.93
CA ASP A 348 2.20 5.19 23.51
C ASP A 348 2.09 5.16 25.04
N PHE A 349 1.70 6.28 25.67
CA PHE A 349 1.43 6.42 27.11
C PHE A 349 -0.06 6.29 27.48
N GLY A 350 -0.91 5.84 26.53
CA GLY A 350 -2.32 5.53 26.77
C GLY A 350 -3.27 6.72 26.73
N GLN A 351 -2.87 7.85 26.13
CA GLN A 351 -3.61 9.09 26.23
C GLN A 351 -3.97 9.72 24.87
N PRO A 352 -5.25 10.02 24.61
CA PRO A 352 -5.66 10.83 23.47
C PRO A 352 -5.42 12.33 23.73
N ILE A 353 -5.27 13.09 22.65
CA ILE A 353 -5.02 14.55 22.68
C ILE A 353 -6.29 15.40 22.71
N VAL A 354 -7.45 14.76 22.59
CA VAL A 354 -8.76 15.32 22.94
C VAL A 354 -9.51 14.32 23.81
N ASN A 355 -10.58 14.76 24.47
CA ASN A 355 -11.44 13.94 25.33
C ASN A 355 -12.27 12.89 24.57
N LEU A 356 -11.62 11.92 23.93
CA LEU A 356 -12.27 10.80 23.25
C LEU A 356 -12.85 9.79 24.24
N ASP A 357 -13.93 9.13 23.85
CA ASP A 357 -14.59 8.11 24.67
C ASP A 357 -13.80 6.78 24.62
N PRO A 358 -13.47 6.16 25.75
CA PRO A 358 -12.81 4.86 25.76
C PRO A 358 -13.70 3.77 25.15
N ILE A 359 -13.08 2.87 24.38
CA ILE A 359 -13.70 1.66 23.83
C ILE A 359 -12.74 0.47 23.98
N ALA A 360 -13.22 -0.74 23.69
CA ALA A 360 -12.33 -1.89 23.59
C ALA A 360 -11.23 -1.60 22.56
N GLY A 361 -9.96 -1.80 22.94
CA GLY A 361 -8.80 -1.57 22.06
C GLY A 361 -8.33 -0.11 21.94
N GLY A 362 -8.97 0.86 22.60
CA GLY A 362 -8.48 2.25 22.59
C GLY A 362 -9.59 3.28 22.78
N PHE A 363 -9.74 4.19 21.82
CA PHE A 363 -10.65 5.33 21.91
C PHE A 363 -11.49 5.49 20.64
N ALA A 364 -12.76 5.89 20.80
CA ALA A 364 -13.64 6.21 19.69
C ALA A 364 -13.25 7.55 19.05
N ALA A 365 -12.76 7.51 17.81
CA ALA A 365 -12.25 8.70 17.12
C ALA A 365 -13.20 9.27 16.04
N ASP A 366 -14.36 8.67 15.78
CA ASP A 366 -15.43 9.37 15.04
C ASP A 366 -16.08 10.40 15.98
N THR A 367 -15.69 11.67 15.81
CA THR A 367 -16.17 12.78 16.65
C THR A 367 -17.18 13.66 15.93
N ALA A 368 -17.68 13.27 14.74
CA ALA A 368 -18.44 14.18 13.87
C ALA A 368 -19.71 14.79 14.51
N LYS A 369 -20.30 14.09 15.47
CA LYS A 369 -21.51 14.54 16.19
C LYS A 369 -21.20 15.22 17.52
N ARG A 370 -19.94 15.27 17.93
CA ARG A 370 -19.51 15.83 19.22
C ARG A 370 -19.27 17.32 19.11
N ARG A 371 -19.83 18.06 20.06
CA ARG A 371 -19.68 19.52 20.20
C ARG A 371 -18.87 19.91 21.44
N ASP A 372 -18.53 18.92 22.24
CA ASP A 372 -17.85 19.01 23.53
C ASP A 372 -16.39 18.56 23.44
N ILE A 373 -15.82 18.56 22.23
CA ILE A 373 -14.41 18.21 22.02
C ILE A 373 -13.54 19.30 22.65
N VAL A 374 -12.71 18.89 23.60
CA VAL A 374 -11.72 19.74 24.26
C VAL A 374 -10.35 19.08 24.20
N PRO A 375 -9.25 19.85 24.06
CA PRO A 375 -7.91 19.29 24.06
C PRO A 375 -7.56 18.73 25.44
N THR A 376 -6.80 17.65 25.44
CA THR A 376 -6.26 16.96 26.62
C THR A 376 -4.76 16.78 26.45
N ILE A 377 -4.03 17.88 26.24
CA ILE A 377 -2.60 17.90 25.96
C ILE A 377 -1.79 18.10 27.25
N ASP A 378 -2.23 18.98 28.15
CA ASP A 378 -1.54 19.21 29.42
C ASP A 378 -2.01 18.23 30.51
N THR A 379 -1.32 17.10 30.62
CA THR A 379 -1.61 16.06 31.61
C THR A 379 -0.31 15.42 32.13
N PRO A 380 -0.38 14.66 33.24
CA PRO A 380 0.77 13.88 33.71
C PRO A 380 1.31 12.86 32.68
N LEU A 381 0.45 12.19 31.92
CA LEU A 381 0.88 11.21 30.91
C LEU A 381 1.55 11.87 29.70
N ALA A 382 1.08 13.05 29.29
CA ALA A 382 1.75 13.84 28.26
C ALA A 382 3.12 14.37 28.73
N LEU A 383 3.29 14.61 30.03
CA LEU A 383 4.59 14.93 30.62
C LEU A 383 5.56 13.75 30.53
N GLU A 384 5.09 12.53 30.82
CA GLU A 384 5.90 11.31 30.62
C GLU A 384 6.28 11.11 29.15
N ALA A 385 5.37 11.40 28.22
CA ALA A 385 5.66 11.41 26.78
C ALA A 385 6.75 12.43 26.42
N CYS A 386 6.71 13.65 26.98
CA CYS A 386 7.77 14.65 26.81
C CYS A 386 9.13 14.17 27.34
N ASP A 387 9.14 13.56 28.52
CA ASP A 387 10.36 13.02 29.13
C ASP A 387 10.95 11.88 28.27
N TYR A 388 10.09 11.05 27.68
CA TYR A 388 10.51 10.02 26.74
C TYR A 388 11.10 10.60 25.44
N LEU A 389 10.50 11.63 24.85
CA LEU A 389 11.08 12.32 23.68
C LEU A 389 12.45 12.93 23.97
N LEU A 390 12.66 13.51 25.16
CA LEU A 390 13.96 14.01 25.60
C LEU A 390 15.00 12.89 25.72
N GLN A 391 14.60 11.72 26.24
CA GLN A 391 15.47 10.53 26.32
C GLN A 391 15.81 9.99 24.93
N LEU A 392 14.85 9.93 24.00
CA LEU A 392 15.12 9.55 22.62
C LEU A 392 16.15 10.48 21.98
N MET A 393 15.98 11.80 22.13
CA MET A 393 16.89 12.81 21.59
C MET A 393 18.33 12.60 22.07
N ALA A 394 18.54 12.15 23.31
CA ALA A 394 19.86 11.89 23.86
C ALA A 394 20.64 10.77 23.12
N TYR A 395 19.93 9.88 22.42
CA TYR A 395 20.52 8.76 21.67
C TYR A 395 20.36 8.88 20.15
N SER A 396 19.85 10.02 19.68
CA SER A 396 19.63 10.33 18.28
C SER A 396 20.83 11.01 17.62
N PRO A 397 20.86 11.09 16.26
CA PRO A 397 21.83 11.92 15.53
C PRO A 397 21.81 13.39 15.97
N PRO A 398 22.95 14.13 15.90
CA PRO A 398 23.03 15.52 16.34
C PRO A 398 22.11 16.47 15.56
N ASP A 399 21.75 16.11 14.33
CA ASP A 399 20.85 16.84 13.44
C ASP A 399 19.39 16.37 13.53
N ILE A 400 19.01 15.58 14.55
CA ILE A 400 17.66 15.02 14.71
C ILE A 400 16.54 16.08 14.65
N LEU A 401 16.76 17.28 15.22
CA LEU A 401 15.79 18.39 15.20
C LEU A 401 15.54 18.98 13.79
N SER A 402 16.27 18.53 12.78
CA SER A 402 16.01 18.84 11.37
C SER A 402 15.39 17.67 10.59
N MET A 403 15.28 16.49 11.20
CA MET A 403 14.77 15.29 10.55
C MET A 403 13.24 15.22 10.58
N SER A 404 12.64 15.12 9.40
CA SER A 404 11.22 14.88 9.22
C SER A 404 10.99 13.46 8.68
N TRP A 405 10.08 13.30 7.72
CA TRP A 405 9.61 12.04 7.19
C TRP A 405 10.73 11.18 6.59
N TYR A 406 11.53 11.76 5.68
CA TYR A 406 12.49 11.01 4.86
C TYR A 406 13.90 11.00 5.46
N GLU A 407 14.26 12.06 6.19
CA GLU A 407 15.61 12.27 6.72
C GLU A 407 15.97 11.24 7.79
N ARG A 408 15.00 10.63 8.49
CA ARG A 408 15.25 9.57 9.49
C ARG A 408 15.48 8.19 8.87
N VAL A 409 14.86 7.89 7.73
CA VAL A 409 14.92 6.54 7.12
C VAL A 409 16.19 6.34 6.30
N ARG A 410 16.72 7.40 5.67
CA ARG A 410 17.99 7.32 4.91
C ARG A 410 19.19 6.89 5.75
N PRO A 411 19.49 7.50 6.92
CA PRO A 411 20.60 7.07 7.77
C PRO A 411 20.36 5.70 8.43
N TYR A 412 19.11 5.30 8.64
CA TYR A 412 18.77 3.91 9.01
C TYR A 412 19.14 2.93 7.88
N ALA A 413 18.71 3.24 6.65
CA ALA A 413 19.03 2.47 5.46
C ALA A 413 20.55 2.39 5.20
N SER A 414 21.32 3.43 5.54
CA SER A 414 22.78 3.41 5.43
C SER A 414 23.50 2.75 6.60
N GLY A 415 22.77 2.19 7.58
CA GLY A 415 23.33 1.50 8.75
C GLY A 415 23.91 2.39 9.85
N LYS A 416 23.63 3.71 9.84
CA LYS A 416 24.09 4.64 10.89
C LYS A 416 23.20 4.61 12.12
N ILE A 417 21.98 4.10 12.01
CA ILE A 417 20.99 4.08 13.07
C ILE A 417 20.51 2.64 13.27
N ALA A 418 20.42 2.21 14.54
CA ALA A 418 19.97 0.85 14.87
C ALA A 418 18.44 0.70 14.84
N MET A 419 17.71 1.76 15.20
CA MET A 419 16.25 1.76 15.26
C MET A 419 15.65 3.05 14.70
N ALA A 420 14.48 2.99 14.08
CA ALA A 420 13.78 4.19 13.65
C ALA A 420 12.28 4.01 13.77
N TYR A 421 11.58 5.01 14.31
CA TYR A 421 10.15 5.13 13.99
C TYR A 421 10.04 5.42 12.50
N GLY A 422 9.06 4.83 11.81
CA GLY A 422 8.94 4.92 10.36
C GLY A 422 7.58 4.47 9.84
N TYR A 423 6.99 5.24 8.93
CA TYR A 423 5.82 4.80 8.18
C TYR A 423 6.21 3.67 7.21
N THR A 424 5.39 2.63 7.12
CA THR A 424 5.66 1.47 6.23
C THR A 424 5.89 1.86 4.77
N LEU A 425 5.30 2.95 4.30
CA LEU A 425 5.51 3.50 2.95
C LEU A 425 6.98 3.86 2.64
N LEU A 426 7.80 4.04 3.68
CA LEU A 426 9.23 4.37 3.56
C LEU A 426 10.14 3.14 3.62
N ALA A 427 9.61 1.94 3.91
CA ALA A 427 10.38 0.70 3.85
C ALA A 427 11.10 0.43 2.51
N PRO A 428 10.58 0.87 1.32
CA PRO A 428 11.32 0.72 0.06
C PRO A 428 12.74 1.28 0.07
N TYR A 429 13.03 2.30 0.89
CA TYR A 429 14.35 2.93 0.94
C TYR A 429 15.47 1.98 1.40
N PHE A 430 15.14 0.90 2.11
CA PHE A 430 16.11 -0.11 2.53
C PHE A 430 15.77 -1.52 2.01
N GLU A 431 14.50 -1.84 1.82
CA GLU A 431 14.11 -3.16 1.30
C GLU A 431 14.37 -3.34 -0.20
N ARG A 432 14.46 -2.25 -0.97
CA ARG A 432 14.75 -2.33 -2.42
C ARG A 432 16.20 -2.07 -2.78
N ASP A 433 17.03 -1.70 -1.80
CA ASP A 433 18.46 -1.51 -1.99
C ASP A 433 19.22 -2.70 -1.39
N PRO A 434 19.71 -3.66 -2.21
CA PRO A 434 20.49 -4.78 -1.72
C PRO A 434 21.80 -4.38 -1.04
N ALA A 435 22.31 -3.16 -1.29
CA ALA A 435 23.49 -2.64 -0.60
C ALA A 435 23.16 -2.07 0.78
N SER A 436 21.88 -1.85 1.10
CA SER A 436 21.46 -1.41 2.41
C SER A 436 21.71 -2.52 3.43
N PRO A 437 22.46 -2.27 4.53
CA PRO A 437 22.64 -3.25 5.59
C PRO A 437 21.34 -3.61 6.33
N ALA A 438 20.27 -2.82 6.15
CA ALA A 438 18.92 -3.10 6.64
C ALA A 438 18.11 -4.03 5.71
N ASN A 439 18.56 -4.25 4.46
CA ASN A 439 17.91 -5.17 3.53
C ASN A 439 17.88 -6.60 4.11
N GLY A 440 16.69 -7.20 4.23
CA GLY A 440 16.49 -8.52 4.88
C GLY A 440 16.69 -8.54 6.41
N ASN A 441 17.33 -7.51 6.97
CA ASN A 441 17.74 -7.43 8.37
C ASN A 441 16.85 -6.52 9.23
N THR A 442 15.81 -5.91 8.67
CA THR A 442 14.82 -5.13 9.45
C THR A 442 13.75 -6.03 10.06
N GLY A 443 13.39 -5.75 11.31
CA GLY A 443 12.16 -6.20 11.94
C GLY A 443 11.19 -5.05 12.14
N TYR A 444 9.90 -5.37 12.18
CA TYR A 444 8.79 -4.42 12.25
C TYR A 444 7.99 -4.67 13.52
N LEU A 445 7.94 -3.67 14.40
CA LEU A 445 7.22 -3.74 15.67
C LEU A 445 6.16 -2.62 15.71
N PRO A 446 5.04 -2.80 16.44
CA PRO A 446 4.23 -1.66 16.82
C PRO A 446 5.07 -0.68 17.66
N HIS A 447 4.53 0.50 17.94
CA HIS A 447 5.12 1.35 18.96
C HIS A 447 5.20 0.60 20.29
N PRO A 448 6.35 0.68 20.99
CA PRO A 448 6.50 0.08 22.30
C PRO A 448 5.61 0.80 23.32
N ALA A 449 5.02 0.02 24.23
CA ALA A 449 4.11 0.57 25.23
C ALA A 449 4.86 1.35 26.32
N GLY A 450 4.36 2.53 26.66
CA GLY A 450 4.69 3.20 27.91
C GLY A 450 4.01 2.52 29.11
N PRO A 451 4.33 2.92 30.36
CA PRO A 451 3.82 2.25 31.57
C PRO A 451 2.30 2.11 31.65
N ASN A 452 1.56 3.06 31.06
CA ASN A 452 0.10 3.10 31.04
C ASN A 452 -0.50 2.84 29.64
N GLY A 453 0.35 2.52 28.67
CA GLY A 453 -0.04 2.30 27.28
C GLY A 453 -0.25 0.84 26.92
N GLN A 454 -0.57 0.63 25.65
CA GLN A 454 -0.62 -0.67 25.01
C GLN A 454 0.19 -0.60 23.71
N PRO A 455 0.71 -1.73 23.19
CA PRO A 455 1.31 -1.75 21.86
C PRO A 455 0.31 -1.21 20.83
N LEU A 456 0.73 -0.23 20.03
CA LEU A 456 -0.14 0.37 19.03
C LEU A 456 0.64 0.74 17.77
N ALA A 457 -0.02 0.70 16.63
CA ALA A 457 0.54 1.05 15.33
C ALA A 457 -0.33 2.19 14.75
N PRO A 458 0.04 3.47 14.95
CA PRO A 458 -0.76 4.59 14.50
C PRO A 458 -0.97 4.55 12.99
N VAL A 459 -2.21 4.39 12.55
CA VAL A 459 -2.53 4.25 11.12
C VAL A 459 -2.40 5.58 10.41
N GLY A 460 -1.42 5.70 9.52
CA GLY A 460 -1.32 6.76 8.53
C GLY A 460 -1.71 6.30 7.14
N GLY A 461 -1.37 7.13 6.17
CA GLY A 461 -1.60 6.87 4.76
C GLY A 461 -2.65 7.81 4.19
N TYR A 462 -3.04 7.53 2.95
CA TYR A 462 -3.92 8.38 2.19
C TYR A 462 -5.16 7.61 1.77
N ALA A 463 -6.28 8.30 1.79
CA ALA A 463 -7.49 7.90 1.09
C ALA A 463 -7.59 8.65 -0.24
N MET A 464 -8.13 8.01 -1.26
CA MET A 464 -8.54 8.68 -2.49
C MET A 464 -10.03 9.03 -2.41
N GLY A 465 -10.36 10.29 -2.66
CA GLY A 465 -11.73 10.80 -2.61
C GLY A 465 -12.08 11.67 -3.82
N ILE A 466 -13.37 11.94 -4.00
CA ILE A 466 -13.90 12.73 -5.10
C ILE A 466 -14.23 14.15 -4.59
N PRO A 467 -13.70 15.22 -5.22
CA PRO A 467 -14.02 16.58 -4.81
C PRO A 467 -15.52 16.90 -4.88
N ALA A 468 -16.09 17.56 -3.88
CA ALA A 468 -17.52 17.88 -3.85
C ALA A 468 -17.95 18.81 -4.99
N ASN A 469 -17.07 19.73 -5.39
CA ASN A 469 -17.26 20.64 -6.52
C ASN A 469 -16.89 20.03 -7.88
N LEU A 470 -16.77 18.70 -7.98
CA LEU A 470 -16.58 18.04 -9.27
C LEU A 470 -17.82 18.23 -10.16
N ALA A 471 -17.57 18.60 -11.43
CA ALA A 471 -18.61 18.78 -12.43
C ALA A 471 -19.46 17.50 -12.57
N PRO A 472 -20.81 17.59 -12.54
CA PRO A 472 -21.70 16.42 -12.50
C PRO A 472 -21.41 15.35 -13.55
N GLU A 473 -21.12 15.76 -14.77
CA GLU A 473 -20.83 14.89 -15.91
C GLU A 473 -19.54 14.06 -15.76
N ARG A 474 -18.69 14.38 -14.78
CA ARG A 474 -17.43 13.68 -14.51
C ARG A 474 -17.53 12.70 -13.35
N ARG A 475 -18.58 12.78 -12.53
CA ARG A 475 -18.67 12.05 -11.25
C ARG A 475 -18.71 10.53 -11.44
N ALA A 476 -19.52 10.04 -12.37
CA ALA A 476 -19.60 8.60 -12.64
C ALA A 476 -18.26 8.02 -13.10
N ALA A 477 -17.56 8.73 -14.00
CA ALA A 477 -16.23 8.30 -14.45
C ALA A 477 -15.18 8.35 -13.32
N ALA A 478 -15.23 9.35 -12.45
CA ALA A 478 -14.35 9.44 -11.29
C ALA A 478 -14.61 8.31 -10.28
N ALA A 479 -15.87 7.96 -10.04
CA ALA A 479 -16.26 6.84 -9.19
C ALA A 479 -15.75 5.49 -9.72
N GLU A 480 -15.93 5.21 -11.01
CA GLU A 480 -15.39 3.99 -11.64
C GLU A 480 -13.86 3.95 -11.59
N ALA A 481 -13.19 5.08 -11.84
CA ALA A 481 -11.73 5.17 -11.70
C ALA A 481 -11.28 4.93 -10.26
N LEU A 482 -11.99 5.47 -9.27
CA LEU A 482 -11.69 5.29 -7.86
C LEU A 482 -11.77 3.81 -7.46
N ILE A 483 -12.83 3.10 -7.88
CA ILE A 483 -12.97 1.65 -7.67
C ILE A 483 -11.80 0.91 -8.34
N ALA A 484 -11.49 1.23 -9.60
CA ALA A 484 -10.41 0.58 -10.32
C ALA A 484 -9.03 0.79 -9.67
N PHE A 485 -8.72 1.99 -9.19
CA PHE A 485 -7.41 2.28 -8.55
C PHE A 485 -7.28 1.72 -7.13
N THR A 486 -8.39 1.36 -6.50
CA THR A 486 -8.40 0.81 -5.14
C THR A 486 -8.82 -0.65 -5.09
N SER A 487 -8.92 -1.32 -6.25
CA SER A 487 -9.22 -2.75 -6.33
C SER A 487 -8.05 -3.60 -5.80
N PRO A 488 -8.30 -4.84 -5.36
CA PRO A 488 -7.25 -5.77 -4.94
C PRO A 488 -6.16 -5.94 -6.02
N GLU A 489 -6.55 -6.02 -7.29
CA GLU A 489 -5.62 -6.17 -8.42
C GLU A 489 -4.72 -4.94 -8.61
N ALA A 490 -5.28 -3.73 -8.50
CA ALA A 490 -4.50 -2.50 -8.57
C ALA A 490 -3.56 -2.37 -7.37
N GLN A 491 -4.03 -2.69 -6.16
CA GLN A 491 -3.23 -2.69 -4.93
C GLN A 491 -2.07 -3.69 -5.00
N LYS A 492 -2.31 -4.90 -5.51
CA LYS A 492 -1.23 -5.84 -5.82
C LYS A 492 -0.26 -5.28 -6.84
N LEU A 493 -0.74 -4.66 -7.92
CA LEU A 493 0.14 -4.03 -8.91
C LEU A 493 1.03 -2.94 -8.29
N TYR A 494 0.50 -2.14 -7.36
CA TYR A 494 1.30 -1.17 -6.60
C TYR A 494 2.42 -1.85 -5.80
N VAL A 495 2.11 -2.94 -5.10
CA VAL A 495 3.07 -3.72 -4.31
C VAL A 495 4.17 -4.33 -5.19
N LEU A 496 3.79 -5.02 -6.27
CA LEU A 496 4.74 -5.67 -7.19
C LEU A 496 5.75 -4.68 -7.79
N ASN A 497 5.42 -3.38 -7.85
CA ASN A 497 6.24 -2.35 -8.45
C ASN A 497 6.90 -1.40 -7.44
N GLY A 498 6.81 -1.71 -6.15
CA GLY A 498 7.64 -1.09 -5.12
C GLY A 498 6.91 -0.51 -3.92
N SER A 499 5.57 -0.54 -3.89
CA SER A 499 4.83 -0.17 -2.69
C SER A 499 5.05 -1.21 -1.57
N ARG A 500 5.17 -0.72 -0.33
CA ARG A 500 5.16 -1.53 0.90
C ARG A 500 3.93 -1.27 1.75
N THR A 501 2.85 -0.93 1.06
CA THR A 501 1.58 -0.59 1.65
C THR A 501 0.52 -1.44 0.96
N ALA A 502 -0.39 -2.01 1.76
CA ALA A 502 -1.52 -2.76 1.28
C ALA A 502 -2.68 -2.43 2.22
N PRO A 503 -3.71 -1.69 1.76
CA PRO A 503 -4.85 -1.36 2.61
C PRO A 503 -5.85 -2.50 2.77
N ARG A 504 -5.64 -3.62 2.05
CA ARG A 504 -6.56 -4.76 1.94
C ARG A 504 -5.94 -6.05 2.49
N TYR A 505 -6.71 -6.80 3.27
CA TYR A 505 -6.34 -8.12 3.78
C TYR A 505 -6.11 -9.12 2.65
N SER A 506 -6.94 -9.13 1.60
CA SER A 506 -6.76 -10.00 0.44
C SER A 506 -5.39 -9.82 -0.22
N VAL A 507 -4.92 -8.57 -0.30
CA VAL A 507 -3.63 -8.22 -0.88
C VAL A 507 -2.50 -8.62 0.07
N GLY A 508 -2.61 -8.36 1.38
CA GLY A 508 -1.62 -8.81 2.38
C GLY A 508 -1.52 -10.33 2.51
N ALA A 509 -2.62 -11.05 2.25
CA ALA A 509 -2.67 -12.51 2.23
C ALA A 509 -2.19 -13.15 0.93
N ASP A 510 -2.05 -12.36 -0.14
CA ASP A 510 -1.62 -12.86 -1.44
C ASP A 510 -0.19 -13.44 -1.35
N PRO A 511 0.06 -14.69 -1.79
CA PRO A 511 1.36 -15.34 -1.68
C PRO A 511 2.48 -14.57 -2.37
N GLU A 512 2.15 -13.84 -3.44
CA GLU A 512 3.10 -13.01 -4.15
C GLU A 512 3.54 -11.85 -3.29
N VAL A 513 2.56 -11.12 -2.75
CA VAL A 513 2.76 -9.96 -1.89
C VAL A 513 3.58 -10.35 -0.66
N ARG A 514 3.24 -11.46 0.00
CA ARG A 514 3.95 -11.96 1.19
C ARG A 514 5.43 -12.25 0.94
N ARG A 515 5.78 -12.79 -0.23
CA ARG A 515 7.19 -13.09 -0.56
C ARG A 515 8.03 -11.83 -0.75
N ILE A 516 7.41 -10.70 -1.11
CA ILE A 516 8.17 -9.48 -1.43
C ILE A 516 8.61 -8.78 -0.13
N SER A 517 7.83 -8.84 0.95
CA SER A 517 8.25 -8.31 2.26
C SER A 517 7.45 -8.89 3.42
N PRO A 518 8.10 -9.17 4.58
CA PRO A 518 7.42 -9.57 5.81
C PRO A 518 6.56 -8.45 6.41
N ILE A 519 6.67 -7.21 5.93
CA ILE A 519 5.90 -6.06 6.43
C ILE A 519 4.38 -6.28 6.30
N PHE A 520 3.93 -6.98 5.25
CA PHE A 520 2.51 -7.22 5.01
C PHE A 520 1.92 -8.14 6.07
N GLU A 521 2.60 -9.25 6.35
CA GLU A 521 2.20 -10.16 7.42
C GLU A 521 2.27 -9.49 8.80
N ALA A 522 3.29 -8.66 9.05
CA ALA A 522 3.41 -7.93 10.29
C ALA A 522 2.23 -6.97 10.51
N VAL A 523 1.85 -6.20 9.48
CA VAL A 523 0.72 -5.26 9.55
C VAL A 523 -0.62 -5.99 9.70
N ASP A 524 -0.84 -7.07 8.95
CA ASP A 524 -2.06 -7.88 9.09
C ASP A 524 -2.17 -8.48 10.50
N ALA A 525 -1.08 -9.01 11.03
CA ALA A 525 -1.04 -9.54 12.39
C ALA A 525 -1.33 -8.47 13.45
N MET A 526 -0.74 -7.27 13.31
CA MET A 526 -1.05 -6.14 14.19
C MET A 526 -2.52 -5.75 14.09
N SER A 527 -3.11 -5.80 12.89
CA SER A 527 -4.54 -5.48 12.70
C SER A 527 -5.43 -6.50 13.40
N LEU A 528 -5.09 -7.79 13.34
CA LEU A 528 -5.85 -8.87 13.98
C LEU A 528 -5.73 -8.85 15.51
N ARG A 529 -4.71 -8.18 16.05
CA ARG A 529 -4.53 -7.94 17.49
C ARG A 529 -5.09 -6.59 17.97
N ASP A 530 -5.83 -5.89 17.12
CA ASP A 530 -6.37 -4.54 17.39
C ASP A 530 -5.27 -3.49 17.70
N GLU A 531 -4.04 -3.68 17.21
CA GLU A 531 -2.93 -2.75 17.41
C GLU A 531 -2.95 -1.60 16.38
N LEU A 532 -3.51 -1.82 15.17
CA LEU A 532 -3.70 -0.73 14.20
C LEU A 532 -4.79 0.22 14.68
N GLN A 533 -4.40 1.44 15.03
CA GLN A 533 -5.30 2.44 15.63
C GLN A 533 -5.20 3.80 14.92
N TYR A 534 -6.34 4.43 14.65
CA TYR A 534 -6.40 5.76 14.03
C TYR A 534 -6.71 6.89 15.02
N TRP A 535 -7.16 6.54 16.24
CA TRP A 535 -7.45 7.52 17.29
C TRP A 535 -6.27 8.37 17.78
N PRO A 536 -4.98 7.98 17.65
CA PRO A 536 -3.87 8.87 18.00
C PRO A 536 -3.85 10.17 17.19
N ARG A 537 -4.43 10.13 15.98
CA ARG A 537 -4.58 11.28 15.08
C ARG A 537 -6.05 11.36 14.64
N PRO A 538 -6.97 11.72 15.56
CA PRO A 538 -8.39 11.66 15.29
C PRO A 538 -8.75 12.64 14.17
N PRO A 539 -9.66 12.28 13.25
CA PRO A 539 -9.96 13.08 12.06
C PRO A 539 -10.83 14.31 12.38
N ILE A 540 -10.47 15.12 13.37
CA ILE A 540 -11.23 16.33 13.75
C ILE A 540 -10.85 17.54 12.86
N PRO A 541 -11.74 18.51 12.62
CA PRO A 541 -11.46 19.62 11.69
C PRO A 541 -10.22 20.46 12.03
N GLN A 542 -9.90 20.58 13.33
CA GLN A 542 -8.78 21.37 13.84
C GLN A 542 -7.46 20.57 13.95
N ILE A 543 -7.43 19.29 13.58
CA ILE A 543 -6.27 18.42 13.86
C ILE A 543 -4.97 18.94 13.25
N ALA A 544 -5.02 19.51 12.05
CA ALA A 544 -3.86 20.08 11.38
C ALA A 544 -3.27 21.28 12.13
N GLU A 545 -4.11 22.08 12.79
CA GLU A 545 -3.66 23.19 13.63
C GLU A 545 -3.06 22.68 14.95
N ILE A 546 -3.63 21.62 15.53
CA ILE A 546 -3.06 20.97 16.72
C ILE A 546 -1.68 20.39 16.42
N PHE A 547 -1.48 19.74 15.27
CA PHE A 547 -0.16 19.26 14.84
C PHE A 547 0.86 20.39 14.81
N GLU A 548 0.51 21.53 14.21
CA GLU A 548 1.42 22.68 14.14
C GLU A 548 1.68 23.26 15.53
N ILE A 549 0.66 23.41 16.38
CA ILE A 549 0.81 23.92 17.75
C ILE A 549 1.77 23.03 18.56
N CYS A 550 1.49 21.73 18.64
CA CYS A 550 2.32 20.79 19.38
C CYS A 550 3.73 20.72 18.78
N GLY A 551 3.85 20.64 17.45
CA GLY A 551 5.13 20.61 16.77
C GLY A 551 6.00 21.85 16.96
N GLN A 552 5.41 23.00 17.30
CA GLN A 552 6.16 24.21 17.66
C GLN A 552 6.57 24.22 19.13
N GLU A 553 5.62 23.99 20.04
CA GLU A 553 5.86 24.07 21.48
C GLU A 553 6.80 22.95 21.98
N ILE A 554 6.62 21.73 21.46
CA ILE A 554 7.46 20.58 21.80
C ILE A 554 8.85 20.73 21.17
N HIS A 555 8.98 21.38 20.01
CA HIS A 555 10.29 21.64 19.42
C HIS A 555 11.09 22.63 20.29
N ASP A 556 10.44 23.68 20.79
CA ASP A 556 11.08 24.65 21.68
C ASP A 556 11.45 24.02 23.03
N MET A 557 10.66 23.05 23.51
CA MET A 557 11.02 22.18 24.65
C MET A 557 12.27 21.35 24.36
N LEU A 558 12.34 20.64 23.24
CA LEU A 558 13.50 19.82 22.87
C LEU A 558 14.78 20.65 22.71
N ARG A 559 14.65 21.92 22.32
CA ARG A 559 15.76 22.88 22.27
C ARG A 559 16.18 23.45 23.63
N GLY A 560 15.45 23.16 24.70
CA GLY A 560 15.67 23.72 26.03
C GLY A 560 15.26 25.20 26.17
N VAL A 561 14.45 25.72 25.26
CA VAL A 561 13.93 27.10 25.33
C VAL A 561 12.83 27.23 26.40
N GLN A 562 12.11 26.15 26.66
CA GLN A 562 11.06 26.07 27.68
C GLN A 562 11.03 24.70 28.35
N THR A 563 10.44 24.62 29.54
CA THR A 563 10.31 23.35 30.27
C THR A 563 9.21 22.49 29.64
N PRO A 564 9.21 21.15 29.87
CA PRO A 564 8.13 20.28 29.41
C PRO A 564 6.74 20.73 29.88
N ARG A 565 6.60 21.18 31.15
CA ARG A 565 5.33 21.69 31.66
C ARG A 565 4.88 22.97 30.96
N ASP A 566 5.79 23.91 30.73
CA ASP A 566 5.45 25.15 30.01
C ASP A 566 5.02 24.87 28.57
N ALA A 567 5.69 23.93 27.89
CA ALA A 567 5.35 23.54 26.53
C ALA A 567 3.95 22.93 26.45
N LEU A 568 3.62 22.01 27.36
CA LEU A 568 2.29 21.39 27.42
C LEU A 568 1.20 22.42 27.74
N ALA A 569 1.43 23.28 28.74
CA ALA A 569 0.46 24.33 29.10
C ALA A 569 0.21 25.31 27.95
N ARG A 570 1.26 25.70 27.21
CA ARG A 570 1.14 26.55 26.01
C ARG A 570 0.41 25.83 24.89
N ALA A 571 0.76 24.57 24.61
CA ALA A 571 0.10 23.76 23.58
C ALA A 571 -1.38 23.59 23.88
N GLN A 572 -1.74 23.22 25.12
CA GLN A 572 -3.11 23.14 25.60
C GLN A 572 -3.86 24.45 25.39
N SER A 573 -3.33 25.56 25.90
CA SER A 573 -3.98 26.88 25.80
C SER A 573 -4.16 27.33 24.35
N ARG A 574 -3.20 27.05 23.47
CA ARG A 574 -3.28 27.35 22.03
C ARG A 574 -4.32 26.47 21.34
N ALA A 575 -4.35 25.17 21.64
CA ALA A 575 -5.33 24.25 21.08
C ALA A 575 -6.77 24.63 21.51
N GLU A 576 -6.97 25.01 22.78
CA GLU A 576 -8.28 25.48 23.27
C GLU A 576 -8.78 26.74 22.54
N ARG A 577 -7.87 27.58 22.04
CA ARG A 577 -8.24 28.73 21.20
C ARG A 577 -8.56 28.33 19.77
N ALA A 578 -7.90 27.30 19.23
CA ALA A 578 -8.15 26.79 17.89
C ALA A 578 -9.50 26.04 17.79
N LEU A 579 -9.95 25.44 18.89
CA LEU A 579 -11.22 24.70 18.95
C LEU A 579 -12.46 25.58 19.22
N LYS A 580 -12.27 26.86 19.57
CA LYS A 580 -13.35 27.86 19.72
C LYS A 580 -13.65 28.52 18.38
#